data_AF-E9HFD6-F1
#
_entry.id   AF-E9HFD6-F1
#
_cell.length_a   1.000
_cell.length_b   1.000
_cell.length_c   1.000
_cell.angle_alpha   90.00
_cell.angle_beta   90.00
_cell.angle_gamma   90.00
#
_symmetry.space_group_name_H-M   'P 1'
#
loop_
_entity.id
_entity.type
_entity.pdbx_description
1 polymer ?
#
loop_
_entity_poly.entity_id
_entity_poly.type
_entity_poly.pdbx_seq_one_letter_code
_entity_poly.pdbx_strand_id
1 'polypeptide(L)'
;MKFFCTFGLVAVAIILGTCAALPAHNKLGDVIMENEQVLDPDGPMIMRWTIINETSEIEMELQTNCTGWMGFVFGNGIGQPGAIGDGVIGGYNDELGLGYIEDRWLDISVASEIKPGGGEFDDNVNVVLVSATYQEPWSIIRFRRNIDTGDSQDVVIRPGPMLVVWTYADSDNTSIPHDPDTPGASYVTFIAQ
;
A
#
# COMPACT_ATOMS: atom_id res chain seq x y z
N MET A 1 -45.22 2.00 59.54
CA MET A 1 -44.33 2.97 58.85
C MET A 1 -44.32 2.59 57.37
N LYS A 2 -44.77 3.49 56.50
CA LYS A 2 -44.93 3.30 55.05
C LYS A 2 -43.54 3.13 54.40
N PHE A 3 -43.44 2.32 53.33
CA PHE A 3 -42.99 2.78 52.00
C PHE A 3 -43.27 1.68 50.96
N PHE A 4 -44.14 2.01 50.00
CA PHE A 4 -44.22 1.35 48.70
C PHE A 4 -43.00 1.77 47.88
N CYS A 5 -42.42 0.84 47.11
CA CYS A 5 -41.71 1.20 45.88
C CYS A 5 -41.95 0.11 44.83
N THR A 6 -42.78 0.46 43.85
CA THR A 6 -43.04 -0.30 42.62
C THR A 6 -42.30 0.44 41.51
N PHE A 7 -41.32 -0.18 40.85
CA PHE A 7 -40.76 0.19 39.53
C PHE A 7 -39.83 -0.97 39.16
N GLY A 8 -39.82 -1.60 38.00
CA GLY A 8 -40.53 -1.51 36.73
C GLY A 8 -39.85 -2.56 35.85
N LEU A 9 -40.62 -3.34 35.10
CA LEU A 9 -40.12 -4.42 34.25
C LEU A 9 -39.20 -3.83 33.16
N VAL A 10 -37.90 -4.09 33.22
CA VAL A 10 -37.00 -3.83 32.09
C VAL A 10 -37.00 -5.08 31.22
N ALA A 11 -37.81 -5.06 30.16
CA ALA A 11 -37.71 -6.04 29.09
C ALA A 11 -36.40 -5.77 28.34
N VAL A 12 -35.38 -6.59 28.61
CA VAL A 12 -34.18 -6.65 27.78
C VAL A 12 -34.58 -7.33 26.48
N ALA A 13 -34.83 -6.52 25.44
CA ALA A 13 -34.97 -7.01 24.08
C ALA A 13 -33.60 -7.54 23.64
N ILE A 14 -33.41 -8.86 23.73
CA ILE A 14 -32.31 -9.55 23.05
C ILE A 14 -32.65 -9.47 21.56
N ILE A 15 -32.11 -8.47 20.88
CA ILE A 15 -32.11 -8.42 19.43
C ILE A 15 -31.17 -9.56 19.01
N LEU A 16 -31.76 -10.71 18.69
CA LEU A 16 -31.11 -11.75 17.91
C LEU A 16 -30.80 -11.12 16.55
N GLY A 17 -29.62 -10.52 16.45
CA GLY A 17 -29.07 -10.06 15.18
C GLY A 17 -28.98 -11.27 14.27
N THR A 18 -29.88 -11.34 13.30
CA THR A 18 -29.83 -12.31 12.23
C THR A 18 -28.49 -12.15 11.54
N CYS A 19 -27.73 -13.24 11.55
CA CYS A 19 -26.50 -13.45 10.80
C CYS A 19 -26.69 -13.00 9.35
N ALA A 20 -26.25 -11.78 9.04
CA ALA A 20 -25.76 -11.46 7.72
C ALA A 20 -24.25 -11.54 7.85
N ALA A 21 -23.70 -12.74 7.59
CA ALA A 21 -22.31 -12.80 7.20
C ALA A 21 -22.14 -11.79 6.08
N LEU A 22 -21.31 -10.76 6.30
CA LEU A 22 -20.76 -9.97 5.20
C LEU A 22 -20.28 -10.99 4.16
N PRO A 23 -20.55 -10.77 2.86
CA PRO A 23 -20.07 -11.68 1.84
C PRO A 23 -18.57 -11.86 2.12
N ALA A 24 -18.17 -13.11 2.40
CA ALA A 24 -16.77 -13.46 2.43
C ALA A 24 -16.22 -12.88 1.13
N HIS A 25 -15.30 -11.92 1.22
CA HIS A 25 -14.48 -11.55 0.09
C HIS A 25 -14.03 -12.87 -0.48
N ASN A 26 -14.43 -13.15 -1.73
CA ASN A 26 -14.05 -14.36 -2.44
C ASN A 26 -12.57 -14.55 -2.11
N LYS A 27 -12.21 -15.72 -1.59
CA LYS A 27 -10.82 -16.15 -1.54
C LYS A 27 -10.33 -15.95 -2.97
N LEU A 28 -9.67 -14.82 -3.23
CA LEU A 28 -9.03 -14.53 -4.48
C LEU A 28 -8.10 -15.74 -4.63
N GLY A 29 -8.34 -16.57 -5.65
CA GLY A 29 -7.41 -17.67 -5.91
C GLY A 29 -6.02 -17.05 -5.96
N ASP A 30 -5.04 -17.67 -5.28
CA ASP A 30 -3.71 -17.10 -5.09
C ASP A 30 -3.21 -16.49 -6.41
N VAL A 31 -3.22 -15.15 -6.48
CA VAL A 31 -2.78 -14.45 -7.68
C VAL A 31 -1.30 -14.75 -7.84
N ILE A 32 -0.95 -15.36 -8.98
CA ILE A 32 0.42 -15.73 -9.28
C ILE A 32 1.12 -14.48 -9.79
N MET A 33 2.21 -14.10 -9.11
CA MET A 33 3.07 -13.02 -9.58
C MET A 33 3.89 -13.54 -10.78
N GLU A 34 3.55 -13.08 -11.98
CA GLU A 34 4.14 -13.56 -13.24
C GLU A 34 5.50 -12.91 -13.53
N ASN A 35 5.78 -11.78 -12.90
CA ASN A 35 6.98 -10.98 -13.14
C ASN A 35 7.69 -10.66 -11.83
N GLU A 36 9.01 -10.47 -11.91
CA GLU A 36 9.87 -10.12 -10.78
C GLU A 36 11.00 -9.19 -11.25
N GLN A 37 11.36 -8.24 -10.39
CA GLN A 37 12.56 -7.43 -10.54
C GLN A 37 13.16 -7.13 -9.17
N VAL A 38 14.47 -7.37 -9.04
CA VAL A 38 15.27 -6.84 -7.91
C VAL A 38 15.48 -5.35 -8.15
N LEU A 39 14.93 -4.52 -7.26
CA LEU A 39 15.01 -3.06 -7.35
C LEU A 39 16.25 -2.51 -6.67
N ASP A 40 16.59 -3.05 -5.51
CA ASP A 40 17.78 -2.73 -4.75
C ASP A 40 18.72 -3.96 -4.69
N PRO A 41 19.82 -3.95 -5.46
CA PRO A 41 20.76 -5.05 -5.47
C PRO A 41 21.64 -5.12 -4.20
N ASP A 42 21.73 -4.02 -3.44
CA ASP A 42 22.60 -3.89 -2.27
C ASP A 42 21.84 -4.09 -0.94
N GLY A 43 20.53 -3.80 -0.90
CA GLY A 43 19.62 -4.07 0.22
C GLY A 43 18.26 -4.59 -0.27
N PRO A 44 17.92 -5.87 -0.11
CA PRO A 44 17.08 -6.59 -1.08
C PRO A 44 15.60 -6.15 -1.14
N MET A 45 15.29 -5.04 -1.82
CA MET A 45 13.95 -4.70 -2.27
C MET A 45 13.66 -5.48 -3.56
N ILE A 46 12.75 -6.45 -3.46
CA ILE A 46 12.27 -7.25 -4.59
C ILE A 46 10.82 -6.86 -4.84
N MET A 47 10.53 -6.54 -6.10
CA MET A 47 9.17 -6.31 -6.57
C MET A 47 8.73 -7.47 -7.44
N ARG A 48 7.51 -7.94 -7.20
CA ARG A 48 6.81 -8.87 -8.09
C ARG A 48 5.48 -8.29 -8.49
N TRP A 49 5.00 -8.62 -9.68
CA TRP A 49 3.70 -8.13 -10.12
C TRP A 49 3.03 -9.05 -11.13
N THR A 50 1.73 -8.87 -11.27
CA THR A 50 0.96 -9.40 -12.38
C THR A 50 -0.14 -8.43 -12.80
N ILE A 51 -0.55 -8.52 -14.06
CA ILE A 51 -1.66 -7.75 -14.62
C ILE A 51 -2.90 -8.63 -14.63
N ILE A 52 -3.93 -8.20 -13.91
CA ILE A 52 -5.23 -8.86 -13.86
C ILE A 52 -6.09 -8.28 -15.00
N ASN A 53 -5.99 -8.87 -16.18
CA ASN A 53 -6.61 -8.35 -17.41
C ASN A 53 -8.14 -8.26 -17.32
N GLU A 54 -8.78 -9.15 -16.56
CA GLU A 54 -10.23 -9.19 -16.39
C GLU A 54 -10.79 -7.93 -15.71
N THR A 55 -10.00 -7.33 -14.81
CA THR A 55 -10.39 -6.15 -14.03
C THR A 55 -9.57 -4.90 -14.39
N SER A 56 -8.56 -5.02 -15.26
CA SER A 56 -7.61 -3.94 -15.57
C SER A 56 -6.90 -3.42 -14.32
N GLU A 57 -6.52 -4.34 -13.44
CA GLU A 57 -5.77 -4.08 -12.21
C GLU A 57 -4.33 -4.58 -12.34
N ILE A 58 -3.44 -4.00 -11.55
CA ILE A 58 -2.14 -4.57 -11.21
C ILE A 58 -2.19 -5.05 -9.76
N GLU A 59 -1.72 -6.26 -9.50
CA GLU A 59 -1.37 -6.70 -8.15
C GLU A 59 0.15 -6.73 -8.03
N MET A 60 0.67 -6.14 -6.96
CA MET A 60 2.09 -6.03 -6.68
C MET A 60 2.42 -6.61 -5.32
N GLU A 61 3.57 -7.27 -5.24
CA GLU A 61 4.23 -7.68 -4.01
C GLU A 61 5.54 -6.92 -3.88
N LEU A 62 5.74 -6.29 -2.72
CA LEU A 62 7.02 -5.75 -2.31
C LEU A 62 7.54 -6.59 -1.15
N GLN A 63 8.80 -7.00 -1.26
CA GLN A 63 9.51 -7.73 -0.23
C GLN A 63 10.83 -7.01 0.03
N THR A 64 11.09 -6.66 1.29
CA THR A 64 12.37 -6.08 1.68
C THR A 64 12.82 -6.56 3.06
N ASN A 65 14.12 -6.46 3.31
CA ASN A 65 14.72 -6.70 4.61
C ASN A 65 14.68 -5.42 5.45
N CYS A 66 13.50 -5.12 6.01
CA CYS A 66 13.31 -4.08 7.01
C CYS A 66 12.26 -4.53 8.02
N THR A 67 12.23 -3.88 9.18
CA THR A 67 11.21 -4.13 10.23
C THR A 67 10.06 -3.12 10.23
N GLY A 68 10.13 -2.08 9.39
CA GLY A 68 9.16 -1.00 9.37
C GLY A 68 8.44 -0.87 8.03
N TRP A 69 8.33 0.36 7.55
CA TRP A 69 7.65 0.65 6.29
C TRP A 69 8.57 0.52 5.06
N MET A 70 7.94 0.20 3.93
CA MET A 70 8.51 0.29 2.59
C MET A 70 7.68 1.22 1.72
N GLY A 71 8.35 1.97 0.87
CA GLY A 71 7.79 2.93 -0.06
C GLY A 71 8.06 2.51 -1.50
N PHE A 72 7.07 2.71 -2.36
CA PHE A 72 7.14 2.47 -3.79
C PHE A 72 6.41 3.57 -4.54
N VAL A 73 7.01 4.11 -5.59
CA VAL A 73 6.45 5.24 -6.32
C VAL A 73 6.53 4.98 -7.83
N PHE A 74 5.38 5.06 -8.51
CA PHE A 74 5.35 5.24 -9.96
C PHE A 74 5.63 6.72 -10.29
N GLY A 75 6.65 6.97 -11.09
CA GLY A 75 7.00 8.33 -11.53
C GLY A 75 6.70 8.54 -13.00
N ASN A 76 6.20 9.72 -13.36
CA ASN A 76 6.10 10.16 -14.77
C ASN A 76 7.33 10.97 -15.24
N GLY A 77 8.34 11.11 -14.39
CA GLY A 77 9.61 11.82 -14.61
C GLY A 77 10.13 12.37 -13.27
N ILE A 78 11.42 12.68 -13.13
CA ILE A 78 11.94 13.43 -11.96
C ILE A 78 12.51 14.76 -12.45
N GLY A 79 12.21 15.84 -11.72
CA GLY A 79 12.80 17.15 -11.97
C GLY A 79 12.22 17.89 -13.18
N GLN A 80 11.07 17.45 -13.70
CA GLN A 80 10.38 18.08 -14.82
C GLN A 80 9.13 18.82 -14.33
N PRO A 81 8.76 19.97 -14.91
CA PRO A 81 7.52 20.65 -14.55
C PRO A 81 6.29 19.75 -14.69
N GLY A 82 5.49 19.63 -13.63
CA GLY A 82 4.31 18.75 -13.59
C GLY A 82 4.63 17.27 -13.39
N ALA A 83 5.88 16.94 -13.02
CA ALA A 83 6.21 15.58 -12.65
C ALA A 83 5.60 15.21 -11.29
N ILE A 84 4.92 14.07 -11.26
CA ILE A 84 4.25 13.53 -10.08
C ILE A 84 4.75 12.13 -9.78
N GLY A 85 4.75 11.80 -8.50
CA GLY A 85 4.94 10.47 -7.97
C GLY A 85 3.64 9.97 -7.38
N ASP A 86 3.21 8.79 -7.83
CA ASP A 86 2.07 8.04 -7.33
C ASP A 86 2.62 6.96 -6.40
N GLY A 87 2.42 7.15 -5.10
CA GLY A 87 3.17 6.54 -4.03
C GLY A 87 2.34 5.59 -3.19
N VAL A 88 2.97 4.49 -2.80
CA VAL A 88 2.44 3.53 -1.84
C VAL A 88 3.43 3.41 -0.71
N ILE A 89 2.96 3.56 0.52
CA ILE A 89 3.73 3.25 1.73
C ILE A 89 3.00 2.15 2.48
N GLY A 90 3.69 1.11 2.89
CA GLY A 90 3.08 0.04 3.67
C GLY A 90 4.09 -0.77 4.45
N GLY A 91 3.59 -1.66 5.30
CA GLY A 91 4.42 -2.52 6.12
C GLY A 91 3.60 -3.48 6.97
N TYR A 92 4.28 -4.17 7.87
CA TYR A 92 3.66 -5.02 8.87
C TYR A 92 4.19 -4.62 10.24
N ASN A 93 3.32 -4.09 11.08
CA ASN A 93 3.69 -3.73 12.43
C ASN A 93 3.63 -4.97 13.34
N ASP A 94 4.79 -5.51 13.70
CA ASP A 94 4.91 -6.70 14.55
C ASP A 94 4.35 -6.48 15.97
N GLU A 95 4.48 -5.27 16.52
CA GLU A 95 3.99 -4.96 17.86
C GLU A 95 2.46 -5.02 17.95
N LEU A 96 1.78 -4.61 16.88
CA LEU A 96 0.32 -4.61 16.74
C LEU A 96 -0.20 -5.89 16.08
N GLY A 97 0.65 -6.62 15.38
CA GLY A 97 0.29 -7.78 14.57
C GLY A 97 -0.56 -7.42 13.35
N LEU A 98 -0.41 -6.21 12.80
CA LEU A 98 -1.28 -5.64 11.78
C LEU A 98 -0.51 -5.13 10.57
N GLY A 99 -1.01 -5.48 9.39
CA GLY A 99 -0.62 -4.87 8.13
C GLY A 99 -1.21 -3.48 7.94
N TYR A 100 -0.48 -2.61 7.25
CA TYR A 100 -0.96 -1.29 6.86
C TYR A 100 -0.50 -0.91 5.46
N ILE A 101 -1.29 -0.03 4.84
CA ILE A 101 -0.96 0.61 3.57
C ILE A 101 -1.52 2.02 3.57
N GLU A 102 -0.82 2.91 2.90
CA GLU A 102 -1.17 4.29 2.69
C GLU A 102 -1.03 4.60 1.21
N ASP A 103 -2.01 5.30 0.69
CA ASP A 103 -2.01 5.86 -0.65
C ASP A 103 -1.48 7.29 -0.58
N ARG A 104 -0.44 7.57 -1.35
CA ARG A 104 0.37 8.78 -1.24
C ARG A 104 0.56 9.39 -2.61
N TRP A 105 0.74 10.69 -2.65
CA TRP A 105 1.18 11.37 -3.86
C TRP A 105 2.31 12.34 -3.55
N LEU A 106 3.13 12.61 -4.56
CA LEU A 106 4.32 13.43 -4.46
C LEU A 106 4.40 14.38 -5.64
N ASP A 107 4.70 15.65 -5.36
CA ASP A 107 5.30 16.53 -6.37
C ASP A 107 6.79 16.17 -6.48
N ILE A 108 7.19 15.57 -7.60
CA ILE A 108 8.58 15.20 -7.90
C ILE A 108 9.18 16.08 -9.00
N SER A 109 8.54 17.23 -9.29
CA SER A 109 9.06 18.25 -10.19
C SER A 109 10.28 18.97 -9.60
N VAL A 110 10.40 18.98 -8.27
CA VAL A 110 11.55 19.53 -7.55
C VAL A 110 12.00 18.52 -6.48
N ALA A 111 13.06 17.76 -6.78
CA ALA A 111 13.54 16.69 -5.91
C ALA A 111 13.88 17.15 -4.47
N SER A 112 14.30 18.41 -4.27
CA SER A 112 14.60 18.96 -2.95
C SER A 112 13.37 19.27 -2.09
N GLU A 113 12.17 19.22 -2.67
CA GLU A 113 10.90 19.53 -1.99
C GLU A 113 10.12 18.27 -1.57
N ILE A 114 10.64 17.09 -1.89
CA ILE A 114 10.09 15.82 -1.44
C ILE A 114 10.20 15.74 0.09
N LYS A 115 9.04 15.78 0.76
CA LYS A 115 8.98 15.75 2.23
C LYS A 115 9.46 14.39 2.77
N PRO A 116 10.13 14.36 3.94
CA PRO A 116 10.37 13.12 4.67
C PRO A 116 9.05 12.36 4.91
N GLY A 117 9.08 11.03 4.83
CA GLY A 117 7.88 10.20 5.02
C GLY A 117 7.04 9.98 3.75
N GLY A 118 7.63 10.19 2.57
CA GLY A 118 7.11 9.64 1.31
C GLY A 118 5.89 10.32 0.71
N GLY A 119 5.65 11.61 1.01
CA GLY A 119 4.66 12.44 0.30
C GLY A 119 3.49 12.94 1.13
N GLU A 120 2.47 13.40 0.44
CA GLU A 120 1.17 13.75 1.03
C GLU A 120 0.21 12.57 0.88
N PHE A 121 -0.85 12.50 1.70
CA PHE A 121 -1.90 11.51 1.48
C PHE A 121 -2.62 11.82 0.17
N ASP A 122 -2.93 10.78 -0.59
CA ASP A 122 -3.74 10.89 -1.79
C ASP A 122 -5.20 11.24 -1.43
N ASP A 123 -5.81 12.14 -2.21
CA ASP A 123 -7.19 12.60 -1.99
C ASP A 123 -8.22 11.52 -2.37
N ASN A 124 -7.90 10.61 -3.29
CA ASN A 124 -8.73 9.46 -3.66
C ASN A 124 -7.98 8.13 -3.54
N VAL A 125 -8.04 7.55 -2.35
CA VAL A 125 -7.49 6.22 -2.05
C VAL A 125 -8.01 5.15 -3.03
N ASN A 126 -7.10 4.65 -3.85
CA ASN A 126 -7.32 3.65 -4.91
C ASN A 126 -6.44 2.40 -4.74
N VAL A 127 -5.54 2.42 -3.76
CA VAL A 127 -4.74 1.27 -3.34
C VAL A 127 -5.48 0.41 -2.31
N VAL A 128 -5.47 -0.91 -2.51
CA VAL A 128 -6.06 -1.89 -1.59
C VAL A 128 -5.00 -2.86 -1.10
N LEU A 129 -4.78 -2.93 0.22
CA LEU A 129 -3.94 -3.94 0.83
C LEU A 129 -4.59 -5.33 0.66
N VAL A 130 -3.84 -6.26 0.06
CA VAL A 130 -4.23 -7.66 -0.12
C VAL A 130 -3.71 -8.50 1.05
N SER A 131 -2.44 -8.31 1.41
CA SER A 131 -1.82 -8.97 2.56
C SER A 131 -0.59 -8.21 3.04
N ALA A 132 -0.26 -8.32 4.32
CA ALA A 132 1.04 -7.94 4.83
C ALA A 132 1.50 -8.97 5.85
N THR A 133 2.77 -9.35 5.80
CA THR A 133 3.38 -10.30 6.74
C THR A 133 4.81 -9.91 7.01
N TYR A 134 5.25 -10.13 8.24
CA TYR A 134 6.67 -10.21 8.56
C TYR A 134 7.08 -11.68 8.74
N GLN A 135 8.13 -12.08 8.05
CA GLN A 135 8.76 -13.39 8.13
C GLN A 135 10.26 -13.18 8.18
N GLU A 136 10.80 -13.04 9.39
CA GLU A 136 12.19 -12.66 9.64
C GLU A 136 13.17 -13.26 8.61
N PRO A 137 13.96 -12.43 7.90
CA PRO A 137 14.10 -10.97 8.05
C PRO A 137 13.18 -10.13 7.13
N TRP A 138 12.15 -10.72 6.53
CA TRP A 138 11.41 -10.12 5.42
C TRP A 138 10.10 -9.49 5.85
N SER A 139 9.96 -8.18 5.60
CA SER A 139 8.66 -7.55 5.47
C SER A 139 8.14 -7.76 4.05
N ILE A 140 6.89 -8.20 3.94
CA ILE A 140 6.24 -8.49 2.65
C ILE A 140 4.86 -7.84 2.65
N ILE A 141 4.59 -6.98 1.68
CA ILE A 141 3.25 -6.44 1.43
C ILE A 141 2.79 -6.81 0.03
N ARG A 142 1.50 -7.11 -0.10
CA ARG A 142 0.80 -7.25 -1.37
C ARG A 142 -0.33 -6.26 -1.43
N PHE A 143 -0.46 -5.59 -2.55
CA PHE A 143 -1.53 -4.64 -2.78
C PHE A 143 -1.92 -4.60 -4.24
N ARG A 144 -3.09 -4.03 -4.49
CA ARG A 144 -3.65 -3.91 -5.82
C ARG A 144 -4.22 -2.52 -6.05
N ARG A 145 -4.24 -2.11 -7.31
CA ARG A 145 -4.95 -0.92 -7.81
C ARG A 145 -5.23 -1.06 -9.30
N ASN A 146 -6.06 -0.16 -9.84
CA ASN A 146 -6.29 -0.09 -11.28
C ASN A 146 -5.03 0.38 -12.02
N ILE A 147 -4.86 -0.08 -13.27
CA ILE A 147 -3.83 0.39 -14.20
C ILE A 147 -4.02 1.88 -14.51
N ASP A 148 -5.28 2.30 -14.66
CA ASP A 148 -5.72 3.68 -14.81
C ASP A 148 -6.83 3.94 -13.79
N THR A 149 -6.55 4.78 -12.80
CA THR A 149 -7.47 5.14 -11.72
C THR A 149 -8.40 6.28 -12.11
N GLY A 150 -8.03 7.06 -13.14
CA GLY A 150 -8.68 8.32 -13.50
C GLY A 150 -8.40 9.48 -12.54
N ASP A 151 -7.49 9.31 -11.57
CA ASP A 151 -7.06 10.37 -10.65
C ASP A 151 -5.94 11.23 -11.27
N SER A 152 -5.97 12.53 -10.97
CA SER A 152 -4.90 13.47 -11.27
C SER A 152 -3.65 13.35 -10.41
N GLN A 153 -3.74 12.74 -9.22
CA GLN A 153 -2.60 12.48 -8.33
C GLN A 153 -1.88 11.16 -8.65
N ASP A 154 -2.48 10.34 -9.50
CA ASP A 154 -1.96 9.05 -9.91
C ASP A 154 -1.22 9.07 -11.25
N VAL A 155 -0.34 8.09 -11.42
CA VAL A 155 0.35 7.80 -12.68
C VAL A 155 -0.30 6.59 -13.35
N VAL A 156 -0.88 6.82 -14.53
CA VAL A 156 -1.38 5.73 -15.38
C VAL A 156 -0.23 4.81 -15.78
N ILE A 157 -0.40 3.50 -15.53
CA ILE A 157 0.55 2.47 -15.92
C ILE A 157 0.41 2.23 -17.43
N ARG A 158 1.51 2.43 -18.18
CA ARG A 158 1.52 2.36 -19.64
C ARG A 158 2.47 1.28 -20.16
N PRO A 159 2.25 0.80 -21.40
CA PRO A 159 3.23 -0.05 -22.08
C PRO A 159 4.61 0.60 -22.17
N GLY A 160 5.65 -0.18 -21.90
CA GLY A 160 7.05 0.23 -21.95
C GLY A 160 7.66 0.62 -20.59
N PRO A 161 8.92 1.09 -20.59
CA PRO A 161 9.63 1.41 -19.37
C PRO A 161 9.02 2.60 -18.63
N MET A 162 8.75 2.42 -17.33
CA MET A 162 8.28 3.43 -16.41
C MET A 162 9.27 3.63 -15.28
N LEU A 163 9.40 4.86 -14.79
CA LEU A 163 10.23 5.16 -13.64
C LEU A 163 9.56 4.62 -12.37
N VAL A 164 10.35 3.93 -11.56
CA VAL A 164 10.01 3.51 -10.21
C VAL A 164 11.03 4.08 -9.25
N VAL A 165 10.56 4.59 -8.12
CA VAL A 165 11.40 4.95 -6.97
C VAL A 165 10.98 4.07 -5.80
N TRP A 166 11.95 3.63 -5.02
CA TRP A 166 11.73 2.79 -3.84
C TRP A 166 12.50 3.32 -2.65
N THR A 167 11.95 3.09 -1.46
CA THR A 167 12.53 3.47 -0.17
C THR A 167 12.11 2.47 0.91
N TYR A 168 12.83 2.38 2.04
CA TYR A 168 12.39 1.60 3.20
C TYR A 168 13.03 2.07 4.51
N ALA A 169 12.39 1.76 5.64
CA ALA A 169 12.83 2.11 6.98
C ALA A 169 12.58 0.97 7.96
N ASP A 170 13.35 0.93 9.05
CA ASP A 170 13.12 -0.01 10.17
C ASP A 170 12.05 0.46 11.17
N SER A 171 11.50 1.66 11.00
CA SER A 171 10.39 2.17 11.81
C SER A 171 9.05 2.02 11.09
N ASP A 172 7.99 1.63 11.80
CA ASP A 172 6.61 1.68 11.27
C ASP A 172 6.04 3.12 11.18
N ASN A 173 6.72 4.11 11.75
CA ASN A 173 6.24 5.49 11.71
C ASN A 173 6.53 6.11 10.34
N THR A 174 5.51 6.12 9.47
CA THR A 174 5.57 6.65 8.10
C THR A 174 5.83 8.16 8.03
N SER A 175 5.78 8.89 9.15
CA SER A 175 6.19 10.30 9.20
C SER A 175 7.70 10.50 9.41
N ILE A 176 8.45 9.43 9.66
CA ILE A 176 9.91 9.45 9.76
C ILE A 176 10.50 9.13 8.37
N PRO A 177 11.55 9.83 7.91
CA PRO A 177 12.22 9.51 6.66
C PRO A 177 12.73 8.07 6.60
N HIS A 178 12.91 7.57 5.37
CA HIS A 178 13.58 6.29 5.11
C HIS A 178 15.01 6.30 5.64
N ASP A 179 15.60 5.12 5.78
CA ASP A 179 17.01 5.01 6.17
C ASP A 179 17.93 5.63 5.09
N PRO A 180 19.07 6.22 5.45
CA PRO A 180 19.86 7.04 4.51
C PRO A 180 20.37 6.29 3.26
N ASP A 181 20.66 5.00 3.39
CA ASP A 181 21.26 4.17 2.34
C ASP A 181 20.24 3.27 1.62
N THR A 182 18.95 3.48 1.88
CA THR A 182 17.83 2.68 1.37
C THR A 182 16.89 3.36 0.36
N PRO A 183 17.20 4.53 -0.26
CA PRO A 183 16.46 5.01 -1.43
C PRO A 183 17.12 4.60 -2.75
N GLY A 184 16.32 4.38 -3.78
CA GLY A 184 16.82 4.22 -5.15
C GLY A 184 15.75 4.31 -6.22
N ALA A 185 16.18 4.19 -7.47
CA ALA A 185 15.29 4.29 -8.63
C ALA A 185 15.68 3.30 -9.73
N SER A 186 14.68 2.83 -10.48
CA SER A 186 14.87 1.92 -11.61
C SER A 186 13.82 2.16 -12.68
N TYR A 187 14.07 1.64 -13.88
CA TYR A 187 13.04 1.56 -14.92
C TYR A 187 12.48 0.14 -14.98
N VAL A 188 11.16 0.04 -15.00
CA VAL A 188 10.43 -1.23 -14.99
C VAL A 188 9.44 -1.22 -16.15
N THR A 189 9.32 -2.34 -16.86
CA THR A 189 8.27 -2.53 -17.88
C THR A 189 7.17 -3.41 -17.31
N PHE A 190 6.08 -2.81 -16.82
CA PHE A 190 4.94 -3.54 -16.25
C PHE A 190 4.09 -4.22 -17.32
N ILE A 191 3.93 -3.55 -18.46
CA ILE A 191 3.18 -3.99 -19.63
C ILE A 191 4.13 -3.90 -20.84
N ALA A 192 4.29 -5.00 -21.57
CA ALA A 192 5.13 -5.02 -22.78
C ALA A 192 4.55 -4.13 -23.90
N GLN A 193 5.41 -3.66 -24.80
CA GLN A 193 5.02 -2.87 -25.99
C GLN A 193 4.37 -3.73 -27.08
#